data_AF-A0A4V1S9L3-F1
#
_entry.id   AF-A0A4V1S9L3-F1
#
_cell.length_a   1.000
_cell.length_b   1.000
_cell.length_c   1.000
_cell.angle_alpha   90.00
_cell.angle_beta   90.00
_cell.angle_gamma   90.00
#
_symmetry.space_group_name_H-M   'P 1'
#
loop_
_entity.id
_entity.type
_entity.pdbx_description
1 polymer ?
#
loop_
_entity_poly.entity_id
_entity_poly.type
_entity_poly.pdbx_seq_one_letter_code
_entity_poly.pdbx_strand_id
1 'polypeptide(L)' 'MRKEYITDEELWAQLRQEGIESLDEVKAVYLETDGQFSVVKRK' A
#
# COMPACT_ATOMS: atom_id res chain seq x y z
N MET A 1 7.28 9.66 13.69
CA MET A 1 6.38 9.43 12.54
C MET A 1 4.98 9.85 12.96
N ARG A 2 4.39 10.80 12.24
CA ARG A 2 3.00 11.21 12.41
C ARG A 2 2.15 10.05 11.87
N LYS A 3 1.11 9.60 12.60
CA LYS A 3 0.11 8.70 12.00
C LYS A 3 -0.61 9.53 10.94
N GLU A 4 -0.22 9.39 9.68
CA GLU A 4 -1.09 9.81 8.60
C GLU A 4 -2.27 8.84 8.59
N TYR A 5 -3.47 9.38 8.65
CA TYR A 5 -4.70 8.60 8.65
C TYR A 5 -4.99 8.20 7.22
N ILE A 6 -4.35 7.12 6.75
CA ILE A 6 -4.80 6.45 5.52
C ILE A 6 -6.04 5.63 5.84
N THR A 7 -7.02 5.67 4.96
CA THR A 7 -8.17 4.78 5.03
C THR A 7 -7.84 3.45 4.36
N ASP A 8 -8.54 2.38 4.75
CA ASP A 8 -8.44 1.10 4.07
C ASP A 8 -8.83 1.24 2.58
N GLU A 9 -9.79 2.10 2.26
CA GLU A 9 -10.23 2.35 0.87
C GLU A 9 -9.11 2.92 -0.01
N GLU A 10 -8.34 3.89 0.50
CA GLU A 10 -7.19 4.47 -0.21
C GLU A 10 -6.09 3.44 -0.43
N LEU A 11 -5.77 2.65 0.61
CA LEU A 11 -4.79 1.57 0.50
C LEU A 11 -5.22 0.55 -0.56
N TRP A 12 -6.47 0.11 -0.52
CA TRP A 12 -6.99 -0.86 -1.49
C TRP A 12 -7.07 -0.30 -2.92
N ALA A 13 -7.36 0.98 -3.09
CA ALA A 13 -7.34 1.63 -4.40
C ALA A 13 -5.93 1.62 -5.00
N GLN A 14 -4.92 1.94 -4.20
CA GLN A 14 -3.52 1.90 -4.62
C GLN A 14 -3.09 0.48 -5.00
N LEU A 15 -3.37 -0.51 -4.15
CA LEU A 15 -2.99 -1.91 -4.42
C LEU A 15 -3.57 -2.41 -5.74
N ARG A 16 -4.82 -2.07 -6.06
CA ARG A 16 -5.45 -2.41 -7.35
C ARG A 16 -4.79 -1.71 -8.54
N GLN A 17 -4.34 -0.45 -8.40
CA GLN A 17 -3.61 0.25 -9.46
C GLN A 17 -2.27 -0.45 -9.78
N GLU A 18 -1.66 -1.09 -8.78
CA GLU A 18 -0.44 -1.89 -8.94
C GLU A 18 -0.70 -3.34 -9.37
N GLY A 19 -1.95 -3.68 -9.68
CA GLY A 19 -2.37 -5.01 -10.13
C GLY A 19 -2.29 -6.09 -9.04
N ILE A 20 -2.44 -5.70 -7.77
CA ILE A 20 -2.47 -6.61 -6.63
C ILE A 20 -3.93 -6.87 -6.28
N GLU A 21 -4.32 -8.14 -6.35
CA GLU A 21 -5.71 -8.56 -6.09
C GLU A 21 -5.88 -9.11 -4.66
N SER A 22 -4.79 -9.58 -4.04
CA SER A 22 -4.78 -10.11 -2.67
C SER A 22 -3.63 -9.58 -1.82
N LEU A 23 -3.89 -9.35 -0.53
CA LEU A 23 -2.84 -9.02 0.46
C LEU A 23 -1.87 -10.18 0.69
N ASP A 24 -2.22 -11.41 0.32
CA ASP A 24 -1.29 -12.54 0.37
C ASP A 24 -0.12 -12.35 -0.60
N GLU A 25 -0.29 -11.57 -1.65
CA GLU A 25 0.79 -11.19 -2.58
C GLU A 25 1.70 -10.12 -1.98
N VAL A 26 1.34 -9.52 -0.84
CA VAL A 26 2.01 -8.36 -0.25
C VAL A 26 2.81 -8.76 0.98
N LYS A 27 4.10 -8.42 0.96
CA LYS A 27 5.00 -8.53 2.11
C LYS A 27 4.89 -7.32 3.02
N ALA A 28 4.88 -6.11 2.43
CA ALA A 28 4.79 -4.85 3.16
C ALA A 28 4.30 -3.72 2.23
N VAL A 29 3.68 -2.70 2.83
CA VAL A 29 3.36 -1.42 2.19
C VAL A 29 3.96 -0.32 3.03
N TYR A 30 4.62 0.64 2.39
CA TYR A 30 5.18 1.83 3.02
C TYR A 30 4.51 3.07 2.45
N LEU A 31 4.16 4.01 3.32
CA LEU A 31 3.77 5.36 2.94
C LEU A 31 5.01 6.24 3.02
N GLU A 32 5.44 6.76 1.88
CA GLU A 32 6.62 7.62 1.75
C GLU A 32 6.28 9.07 2.11
N THR A 33 7.31 9.89 2.32
CA THR A 33 7.15 11.30 2.75
C THR A 33 6.47 12.20 1.71
N ASP A 34 6.37 11.75 0.47
CA ASP A 34 5.69 12.44 -0.64
C ASP A 34 4.22 12.00 -0.81
N GLY A 35 3.73 11.11 0.07
CA GLY A 35 2.37 10.58 0.01
C GLY A 35 2.20 9.41 -0.96
N GLN A 36 3.28 8.93 -1.60
CA GLN A 36 3.21 7.74 -2.44
C GLN A 36 3.33 6.46 -1.61
N PHE A 37 2.81 5.38 -2.18
CA PHE A 37 2.95 4.05 -1.60
C PHE A 37 4.03 3.25 -2.32
N SER A 38 4.85 2.56 -1.54
CA SER A 38 5.77 1.54 -2.03
C SER A 38 5.29 0.16 -1.59
N VAL A 39 5.06 -0.75 -2.53
CA VAL A 39 4.62 -2.12 -2.23
C VAL A 39 5.75 -3.13 -2.45
N VAL A 40 5.99 -3.96 -1.44
CA VAL A 40 6.92 -5.09 -1.53
C VAL A 40 6.11 -6.36 -1.75
N LYS A 41 6.20 -6.97 -2.94
CA LYS A 41 5.51 -8.23 -3.25
C LYS A 41 6.20 -9.44 -2.60
N ARG A 42 5.44 -10.49 -2.28
CA ARG A 42 5.97 -11.81 -1.92
C ARG A 42 6.51 -12.51 -3.18
N LYS A 43 7.52 -13.35 -2.99
CA LYS A 43 8.06 -14.20 -4.07
C LYS A 43 7.25 -15.47 -4.21
#